data_AF-A0A353VRY0-F1
#
_entry.id   AF-A0A353VRY0-F1
#
_cell.length_a   1.000
_cell.length_b   1.000
_cell.length_c   1.000
_cell.angle_alpha   90.00
_cell.angle_beta   90.00
_cell.angle_gamma   90.00
#
_symmetry.space_group_name_H-M   'P 1'
#
loop_
_entity.id
_entity.type
_entity.pdbx_description
1 polymer ?
#
loop_
_entity_poly.entity_id
_entity_poly.type
_entity_poly.pdbx_seq_one_letter_code
_entity_poly.pdbx_strand_id
1 'polypeptide(L)'
;MDWNPKQKINGISIQVCLNGYSFKVMDDGVVTESGWLGADRVFTVPEFQRRYGNVEVSLLTPKVALIPASFFEESSARQCLADTVILNKEDEVSHVALPEYAAELVYSLSIGEMLSRTISQAVLDSDGGPAKVLPEMFYILKDLQKIDEYNRIVASYAAGYLHLGISQGRNLLLANVFRAAEFTTAEYFLFMAVRKLQLNPEVSSVYFRTPLAEDEKMSLYRYFKSVERL
;
A
#
# COMPACT_ATOMS: atom_id res chain seq x y z
N MET A 1 30.38 8.64 -18.88
CA MET A 1 28.92 8.61 -18.64
C MET A 1 28.71 9.57 -17.49
N ASP A 2 28.46 10.82 -17.83
CA ASP A 2 28.54 11.93 -16.88
C ASP A 2 27.27 11.98 -16.04
N TRP A 3 27.42 11.66 -14.76
CA TRP A 3 26.39 11.81 -13.75
C TRP A 3 26.14 13.32 -13.55
N ASN A 4 24.96 13.79 -13.98
CA ASN A 4 24.52 15.17 -13.77
C ASN A 4 23.75 15.25 -12.43
N PRO A 5 24.29 15.89 -11.39
CA PRO A 5 23.68 15.96 -10.05
C PRO A 5 22.38 16.80 -9.98
N LYS A 6 21.83 17.24 -11.12
CA LYS A 6 20.61 18.05 -11.21
C LYS A 6 19.39 17.34 -11.80
N GLN A 7 19.50 16.09 -12.25
CA GLN A 7 18.31 15.28 -12.57
C GLN A 7 17.69 14.77 -11.27
N LYS A 8 16.75 15.53 -10.72
CA LYS A 8 15.91 15.08 -9.60
C LYS A 8 14.89 14.08 -10.16
N ILE A 9 15.18 12.79 -10.04
CA ILE A 9 14.14 11.78 -10.23
C ILE A 9 13.10 11.99 -9.14
N ASN A 10 11.85 12.24 -9.55
CA ASN A 10 10.82 12.78 -8.66
C ASN A 10 10.49 11.82 -7.51
N GLY A 11 10.30 10.53 -7.79
CA GLY A 11 10.06 9.57 -6.74
C GLY A 11 10.02 8.10 -7.15
N ILE A 12 10.09 7.24 -6.16
CA ILE A 12 9.90 5.79 -6.28
C ILE A 12 8.93 5.32 -5.20
N SER A 13 7.97 4.49 -5.59
CA SER A 13 7.05 3.80 -4.68
C SER A 13 7.24 2.31 -4.81
N ILE A 14 7.49 1.63 -3.69
CA ILE A 14 7.88 0.23 -3.63
C ILE A 14 6.88 -0.50 -2.75
N GLN A 15 6.23 -1.52 -3.30
CA GLN A 15 5.34 -2.41 -2.57
C GLN A 15 6.08 -3.71 -2.28
N VAL A 16 6.16 -4.11 -1.02
CA VAL A 16 6.94 -5.25 -0.53
C VAL A 16 6.00 -6.25 0.12
N CYS A 17 6.11 -7.52 -0.27
CA CYS A 17 5.45 -8.63 0.40
C CYS A 17 6.52 -9.64 0.89
N LEU A 18 6.11 -10.79 1.43
CA LEU A 18 7.03 -11.73 2.08
C LEU A 18 8.14 -12.25 1.15
N ASN A 19 7.82 -12.50 -0.11
CA ASN A 19 8.68 -13.20 -1.07
C ASN A 19 9.02 -12.38 -2.32
N GLY A 20 8.60 -11.12 -2.37
CA GLY A 20 8.80 -10.28 -3.55
C GLY A 20 8.45 -8.83 -3.33
N TYR A 21 8.64 -8.05 -4.38
CA TYR A 21 8.36 -6.63 -4.40
C TYR A 21 7.99 -6.19 -5.80
N SER A 22 7.28 -5.07 -5.89
CA SER A 22 7.07 -4.32 -7.12
C SER A 22 7.45 -2.87 -6.87
N PHE A 23 7.82 -2.14 -7.91
CA PHE A 23 8.05 -0.71 -7.78
C PHE A 23 7.53 0.06 -8.99
N LYS A 24 7.28 1.34 -8.73
CA LYS A 24 6.94 2.35 -9.73
C LYS A 24 7.89 3.53 -9.56
N VAL A 25 8.55 3.92 -10.63
CA VAL A 25 9.40 5.12 -10.69
C VAL A 25 8.66 6.19 -11.48
N MET A 26 8.63 7.40 -10.92
CA MET A 26 8.16 8.59 -11.61
C MET A 26 9.36 9.52 -11.85
N ASP A 27 9.65 9.78 -13.12
CA ASP A 27 10.78 10.61 -13.56
C ASP A 27 10.32 11.55 -14.67
N ASP A 28 10.32 12.86 -14.42
CA ASP A 28 9.91 13.90 -15.39
C ASP A 28 8.60 13.59 -16.16
N GLY A 29 7.60 13.04 -15.46
CA GLY A 29 6.30 12.67 -16.03
C GLY A 29 6.26 11.31 -16.74
N VAL A 30 7.41 10.66 -16.92
CA VAL A 30 7.51 9.27 -17.38
C VAL A 30 7.34 8.34 -16.18
N VAL A 31 6.48 7.35 -16.35
CA VAL A 31 6.19 6.33 -15.36
C VAL A 31 6.75 5.00 -15.84
N THR A 32 7.54 4.34 -15.01
CA THR A 32 8.06 2.99 -15.26
C THR A 32 7.67 2.05 -14.13
N GLU A 33 7.24 0.83 -14.47
CA GLU A 33 6.74 -0.16 -13.53
C GLU A 33 7.43 -1.51 -13.76
N SER A 34 7.76 -2.23 -12.68
CA SER A 34 8.54 -3.48 -12.76
C SER A 34 7.72 -4.77 -12.77
N GLY A 35 6.42 -4.71 -12.49
CA GLY A 35 5.65 -5.91 -12.14
C GLY A 35 6.14 -6.51 -10.81
N TRP A 36 5.79 -7.76 -10.52
CA TRP A 36 6.29 -8.48 -9.35
C TRP A 36 7.67 -9.10 -9.63
N LEU A 37 8.63 -8.78 -8.77
CA LEU A 37 9.99 -9.33 -8.75
C LEU A 37 10.21 -10.18 -7.50
N GLY A 38 11.03 -11.22 -7.63
CA GLY A 38 11.46 -12.05 -6.50
C GLY A 38 12.48 -11.33 -5.61
N ALA A 39 12.50 -11.70 -4.32
CA ALA A 39 13.42 -11.13 -3.33
C ALA A 39 14.91 -11.27 -3.71
N ASP A 40 15.26 -12.29 -4.49
CA ASP A 40 16.61 -12.57 -4.99
C ASP A 40 17.17 -11.45 -5.89
N ARG A 41 16.29 -10.66 -6.52
CA ARG A 41 16.69 -9.61 -7.46
C ARG A 41 17.01 -8.27 -6.80
N VAL A 42 16.77 -8.11 -5.49
CA VAL A 42 16.86 -6.83 -4.78
C VAL A 42 18.20 -6.10 -4.98
N PHE A 43 19.31 -6.83 -5.05
CA PHE A 43 20.65 -6.27 -5.21
C PHE A 43 21.04 -5.99 -6.67
N THR A 44 20.24 -6.45 -7.63
CA THR A 44 20.53 -6.33 -9.06
C THR A 44 19.67 -5.28 -9.78
N VAL A 45 18.65 -4.75 -9.10
CA VAL A 45 17.76 -3.73 -9.65
C VAL A 45 18.48 -2.37 -9.72
N PRO A 46 18.70 -1.80 -10.92
CA PRO A 46 19.42 -0.54 -11.08
C PRO A 46 18.74 0.66 -10.39
N GLU A 47 17.41 0.63 -10.30
CA GLU A 47 16.60 1.66 -9.62
C GLU A 47 16.95 1.75 -8.14
N PHE A 48 17.33 0.64 -7.50
CA PHE A 48 17.68 0.64 -6.08
C PHE A 48 19.09 1.16 -5.81
N GLN A 49 19.86 1.49 -6.85
CA GLN A 49 21.18 2.12 -6.75
C GLN A 49 21.13 3.65 -6.98
N ARG A 50 19.92 4.21 -7.01
CA ARG A 50 19.66 5.64 -7.27
C ARG A 50 19.15 6.35 -6.02
N ARG A 51 19.13 7.68 -6.10
CA ARG A 51 18.49 8.55 -5.10
C ARG A 51 17.26 9.20 -5.68
N TYR A 52 16.25 9.36 -4.84
CA TYR A 52 14.96 9.92 -5.25
C TYR A 52 14.55 11.07 -4.33
N GLY A 53 13.83 12.05 -4.88
CA GLY A 53 13.26 13.13 -4.07
C GLY A 53 12.19 12.64 -3.08
N ASN A 54 11.48 11.56 -3.42
CA ASN A 54 10.51 10.89 -2.57
C ASN A 54 10.67 9.36 -2.68
N VAL A 55 10.79 8.68 -1.53
CA VAL A 55 10.87 7.22 -1.47
C VAL A 55 9.76 6.71 -0.57
N GLU A 56 8.86 5.90 -1.13
CA GLU A 56 7.82 5.20 -0.39
C GLU A 56 8.16 3.71 -0.33
N VAL A 57 8.36 3.16 0.88
CA VAL A 57 8.52 1.72 1.09
C VAL A 57 7.32 1.20 1.85
N SER A 58 6.46 0.53 1.11
CA SER A 58 5.20 0.02 1.58
C SER A 58 5.25 -1.48 1.82
N LEU A 59 4.95 -1.91 3.04
CA LEU A 59 4.90 -3.33 3.40
C LEU A 59 3.45 -3.82 3.43
N LEU A 60 3.16 -4.87 2.66
CA LEU A 60 1.86 -5.56 2.66
C LEU A 60 1.72 -6.48 3.88
N THR A 61 1.65 -5.88 5.06
CA THR A 61 1.34 -6.57 6.30
C THR A 61 -0.17 -6.64 6.53
N PRO A 62 -0.74 -7.82 6.84
CA PRO A 62 -2.14 -7.91 7.26
C PRO A 62 -2.36 -7.47 8.71
N LYS A 63 -1.29 -7.21 9.47
CA LYS A 63 -1.34 -6.85 10.89
C LYS A 63 -1.52 -5.34 11.03
N VAL A 64 -2.69 -4.84 10.67
CA VAL A 64 -3.04 -3.42 10.76
C VAL A 64 -4.43 -3.21 11.35
N ALA A 65 -4.60 -2.13 12.09
CA ALA A 65 -5.89 -1.67 12.61
C ALA A 65 -5.93 -0.14 12.60
N LEU A 66 -7.03 0.44 12.11
CA LEU A 66 -7.26 1.88 12.18
C LEU A 66 -8.15 2.19 13.39
N ILE A 67 -7.62 2.93 14.34
CA ILE A 67 -8.27 3.23 15.62
C ILE A 67 -8.60 4.72 15.64
N PRO A 68 -9.84 5.16 15.97
CA PRO A 68 -10.10 6.58 16.13
C PRO A 68 -9.23 7.17 17.24
N ALA A 69 -8.66 8.35 17.00
CA ALA A 69 -7.67 8.97 17.90
C ALA A 69 -8.23 9.22 19.31
N SER A 70 -9.54 9.43 19.46
CA SER A 70 -10.20 9.57 20.76
C SER A 70 -10.24 8.28 21.59
N PHE A 71 -9.95 7.13 20.99
CA PHE A 71 -9.93 5.82 21.63
C PHE A 71 -8.54 5.17 21.62
N PHE A 72 -7.51 5.89 21.14
CA PHE A 72 -6.16 5.36 21.07
C PHE A 72 -5.31 5.80 22.27
N GLU A 73 -4.65 4.84 22.91
CA GLU A 73 -3.60 5.07 23.90
C GLU A 73 -2.39 4.21 23.54
N GLU A 74 -1.19 4.81 23.50
CA GLU A 74 0.04 4.13 23.08
C GLU A 74 0.34 2.88 23.94
N SER A 75 0.05 2.95 25.24
CA SER A 75 0.19 1.83 26.19
C SER A 75 -0.69 0.62 25.86
N SER A 76 -1.79 0.82 25.12
CA SER A 76 -2.75 -0.23 24.73
C SER A 76 -2.63 -0.64 23.26
N ALA A 77 -1.76 -0.01 22.48
CA ALA A 77 -1.63 -0.22 21.04
C ALA A 77 -1.52 -1.71 20.64
N ARG A 78 -0.72 -2.49 21.38
CA ARG A 78 -0.59 -3.94 21.15
C ARG A 78 -1.91 -4.68 21.34
N GLN A 79 -2.66 -4.35 22.39
CA GLN A 79 -3.95 -4.98 22.67
C GLN A 79 -4.97 -4.59 21.60
N CYS A 80 -5.06 -3.31 21.24
CA CYS A 80 -5.95 -2.84 20.18
C CYS A 80 -5.71 -3.57 18.86
N LEU A 81 -4.45 -3.81 18.52
CA LEU A 81 -4.11 -4.58 17.33
C LEU A 81 -4.48 -6.07 17.49
N ALA A 82 -4.15 -6.68 18.63
CA ALA A 82 -4.45 -8.10 18.92
C ALA A 82 -5.95 -8.44 18.89
N ASP A 83 -6.83 -7.47 19.14
CA ASP A 83 -8.29 -7.67 19.09
C ASP A 83 -8.81 -7.91 17.66
N THR A 84 -8.03 -7.53 16.64
CA THR A 84 -8.43 -7.60 15.23
C THR A 84 -7.54 -8.52 14.39
N VAL A 85 -6.30 -8.78 14.84
CA VAL A 85 -5.34 -9.61 14.12
C VAL A 85 -4.59 -10.57 15.06
N ILE A 86 -4.10 -11.68 14.51
CA ILE A 86 -3.28 -12.63 15.26
C ILE A 86 -1.86 -12.08 15.38
N LEU A 87 -1.44 -11.83 16.63
CA LEU A 87 -0.07 -11.42 16.97
C LEU A 87 0.73 -12.57 17.59
N ASN A 88 1.98 -12.69 17.15
CA ASN A 88 3.01 -13.50 17.77
C ASN A 88 3.67 -12.73 18.92
N LYS A 89 4.34 -13.47 19.82
CA LYS A 89 5.07 -12.86 20.95
C LYS A 89 6.14 -11.86 20.49
N GLU A 90 6.86 -12.20 19.43
CA GLU A 90 7.96 -11.40 18.88
C GLU A 90 7.50 -10.26 17.95
N ASP A 91 6.19 -10.15 17.66
CA ASP A 91 5.73 -9.05 16.81
C ASP A 91 5.92 -7.72 17.53
N GLU A 92 6.69 -6.82 16.92
CA GLU A 92 6.77 -5.43 17.37
C GLU A 92 5.55 -4.67 16.85
N VAL A 93 4.91 -3.88 17.73
CA VAL A 93 3.76 -3.06 17.40
C VAL A 93 4.18 -1.60 17.38
N SER A 94 3.79 -0.89 16.33
CA SER A 94 4.03 0.53 16.13
C SER A 94 2.73 1.20 15.69
N HIS A 95 2.72 2.53 15.67
CA HIS A 95 1.59 3.30 15.17
C HIS A 95 2.04 4.52 14.36
N VAL A 96 1.10 5.11 13.63
CA VAL A 96 1.29 6.37 12.92
C VAL A 96 -0.01 7.16 12.89
N ALA A 97 0.09 8.44 13.25
CA ALA A 97 -1.04 9.35 13.25
C ALA A 97 -1.53 9.65 11.82
N LEU A 98 -2.85 9.64 11.64
CA LEU A 98 -3.55 10.05 10.44
C LEU A 98 -4.57 11.14 10.80
N PRO A 99 -4.10 12.38 11.02
CA PRO A 99 -4.95 13.47 11.50
C PRO A 99 -6.12 13.78 10.55
N GLU A 100 -5.94 13.56 9.25
CA GLU A 100 -7.00 13.72 8.25
C GLU A 100 -8.22 12.82 8.47
N TYR A 101 -8.05 11.71 9.20
CA TYR A 101 -9.12 10.78 9.56
C TYR A 101 -9.44 10.79 11.05
N ALA A 102 -8.82 11.70 11.83
CA ALA A 102 -8.86 11.69 13.29
C ALA A 102 -8.59 10.28 13.87
N ALA A 103 -7.56 9.61 13.35
CA ALA A 103 -7.27 8.21 13.64
C ALA A 103 -5.77 7.93 13.78
N GLU A 104 -5.46 6.80 14.41
CA GLU A 104 -4.13 6.21 14.55
C GLU A 104 -4.12 4.87 13.83
N LEU A 105 -3.20 4.71 12.89
CA LEU A 105 -2.98 3.42 12.23
C LEU A 105 -1.98 2.63 13.06
N VAL A 106 -2.45 1.59 13.72
CA VAL A 106 -1.66 0.67 14.54
C VAL A 106 -1.29 -0.54 13.69
N TYR A 107 -0.03 -0.98 13.73
CA TYR A 107 0.45 -2.03 12.85
C TYR A 107 1.65 -2.80 13.41
N SER A 108 1.93 -3.94 12.79
CA SER A 108 3.19 -4.67 12.96
C SER A 108 3.83 -4.97 11.60
N LEU A 109 5.12 -4.67 11.47
CA LEU A 109 5.92 -4.88 10.24
C LEU A 109 6.75 -6.17 10.29
N SER A 110 6.58 -7.00 11.33
CA SER A 110 7.42 -8.19 11.55
C SER A 110 7.30 -9.25 10.44
N ILE A 111 6.26 -9.18 9.59
CA ILE A 111 6.14 -10.02 8.39
C ILE A 111 6.92 -9.43 7.21
N GLY A 112 7.86 -10.18 6.62
CA GLY A 112 8.65 -9.66 5.49
C GLY A 112 9.65 -8.55 5.86
N GLU A 113 9.87 -8.36 7.17
CA GLU A 113 10.73 -7.32 7.73
C GLU A 113 12.12 -7.29 7.09
N MET A 114 12.75 -8.45 6.92
CA MET A 114 14.08 -8.56 6.32
C MET A 114 14.14 -7.93 4.93
N LEU A 115 13.21 -8.30 4.03
CA LEU A 115 13.19 -7.76 2.66
C LEU A 115 12.88 -6.26 2.67
N SER A 116 11.90 -5.82 3.45
CA SER A 116 11.57 -4.39 3.53
C SER A 116 12.70 -3.55 4.10
N ARG A 117 13.46 -4.06 5.08
CA ARG A 117 14.64 -3.39 5.64
C ARG A 117 15.78 -3.34 4.63
N THR A 118 16.03 -4.43 3.91
CA THR A 118 17.04 -4.45 2.83
C THR A 118 16.72 -3.43 1.75
N ILE A 119 15.45 -3.34 1.32
CA ILE A 119 15.00 -2.35 0.32
C ILE A 119 15.15 -0.93 0.86
N SER A 120 14.69 -0.69 2.09
CA SER A 120 14.81 0.62 2.77
C SER A 120 16.26 1.12 2.88
N GLN A 121 17.21 0.20 3.06
CA GLN A 121 18.64 0.52 3.12
C GLN A 121 19.28 0.68 1.74
N ALA A 122 18.75 0.01 0.71
CA ALA A 122 19.24 0.13 -0.65
C ALA A 122 18.77 1.44 -1.31
N VAL A 123 17.48 1.77 -1.16
CA VAL A 123 16.86 2.92 -1.82
C VAL A 123 16.91 4.14 -0.92
N LEU A 124 17.77 5.09 -1.29
CA LEU A 124 18.02 6.28 -0.49
C LEU A 124 17.21 7.49 -0.96
N ASP A 125 16.83 8.33 -0.01
CA ASP A 125 16.26 9.64 -0.29
C ASP A 125 17.32 10.63 -0.82
N SER A 126 16.90 11.87 -1.09
CA SER A 126 17.79 12.93 -1.59
C SER A 126 18.93 13.26 -0.62
N ASP A 127 18.70 13.09 0.68
CA ASP A 127 19.66 13.38 1.75
C ASP A 127 20.58 12.17 2.03
N GLY A 128 20.33 11.04 1.36
CA GLY A 128 21.09 9.79 1.54
C GLY A 128 20.63 8.96 2.74
N GLY A 129 19.48 9.28 3.32
CA GLY A 129 18.86 8.53 4.41
C GLY A 129 18.08 7.31 3.92
N PRO A 130 17.94 6.26 4.76
CA PRO A 130 17.09 5.13 4.46
C PRO A 130 15.61 5.53 4.53
N ALA A 131 14.82 5.01 3.61
CA ALA A 131 13.39 5.31 3.56
C ALA A 131 12.62 4.64 4.72
N LYS A 132 11.70 5.35 5.34
CA LYS A 132 10.84 4.77 6.39
C LYS A 132 9.92 3.71 5.77
N VAL A 133 9.92 2.52 6.35
CA VAL A 133 8.95 1.47 6.01
C VAL A 133 7.64 1.73 6.75
N LEU A 134 6.53 1.77 6.02
CA LEU A 134 5.18 1.91 6.57
C LEU A 134 4.26 0.83 5.99
N PRO A 135 3.15 0.48 6.67
CA PRO A 135 2.22 -0.51 6.16
C PRO A 135 1.52 -0.01 4.89
N GLU A 136 1.15 -0.91 3.98
CA GLU A 136 0.42 -0.57 2.75
C GLU A 136 -0.89 0.18 2.99
N MET A 137 -1.57 -0.12 4.10
CA MET A 137 -2.77 0.62 4.49
C MET A 137 -2.51 2.12 4.70
N PHE A 138 -1.31 2.52 5.17
CA PHE A 138 -0.96 3.93 5.30
C PHE A 138 -1.00 4.63 3.95
N TYR A 139 -0.38 4.03 2.93
CA TYR A 139 -0.29 4.64 1.61
C TYR A 139 -1.63 4.60 0.85
N ILE A 140 -2.42 3.53 1.02
CA ILE A 140 -3.82 3.49 0.56
C ILE A 140 -4.61 4.68 1.12
N LEU A 141 -4.49 4.93 2.43
CA LEU A 141 -5.18 6.03 3.10
C LEU A 141 -4.70 7.41 2.61
N LYS A 142 -3.42 7.56 2.27
CA LYS A 142 -2.90 8.79 1.64
C LYS A 142 -3.40 8.97 0.21
N ASP A 143 -3.48 7.91 -0.58
CA ASP A 143 -3.91 8.00 -1.98
C ASP A 143 -5.41 8.24 -2.12
N LEU A 144 -6.22 7.75 -1.18
CA LEU A 144 -7.64 8.13 -1.09
C LEU A 144 -7.82 9.65 -1.03
N GLN A 145 -6.89 10.42 -0.46
CA GLN A 145 -6.97 11.88 -0.41
C GLN A 145 -6.53 12.57 -1.71
N LYS A 146 -5.77 11.88 -2.56
CA LYS A 146 -5.22 12.44 -3.81
C LYS A 146 -6.14 12.26 -5.01
N ILE A 147 -7.08 11.30 -4.93
CA ILE A 147 -8.01 11.00 -6.01
C ILE A 147 -9.15 12.03 -6.01
N ASP A 148 -9.31 12.72 -7.14
CA ASP A 148 -10.37 13.71 -7.38
C ASP A 148 -11.65 13.03 -7.93
N GLU A 149 -12.17 12.07 -7.16
CA GLU A 149 -13.46 11.42 -7.42
C GLU A 149 -14.29 11.42 -6.14
N TYR A 150 -15.61 11.44 -6.25
CA TYR A 150 -16.49 11.44 -5.07
C TYR A 150 -16.46 10.09 -4.35
N ASN A 151 -16.54 8.98 -5.09
CA ASN A 151 -16.37 7.62 -4.57
C ASN A 151 -14.95 7.17 -4.90
N ARG A 152 -14.17 6.82 -3.89
CA ARG A 152 -12.75 6.48 -4.07
C ARG A 152 -12.50 5.10 -3.51
N ILE A 153 -12.01 4.20 -4.35
CA ILE A 153 -11.72 2.81 -4.02
C ILE A 153 -10.25 2.58 -4.35
N VAL A 154 -9.43 2.38 -3.33
CA VAL A 154 -8.00 2.09 -3.48
C VAL A 154 -7.71 0.72 -2.89
N ALA A 155 -7.02 -0.11 -3.66
CA ALA A 155 -6.74 -1.50 -3.32
C ALA A 155 -5.28 -1.87 -3.56
N SER A 156 -4.81 -2.86 -2.82
CA SER A 156 -3.57 -3.59 -3.09
C SER A 156 -3.81 -5.06 -2.87
N TYR A 157 -3.35 -5.88 -3.80
CA TYR A 157 -3.45 -7.33 -3.70
C TYR A 157 -2.09 -7.98 -3.90
N ALA A 158 -1.62 -8.70 -2.89
CA ALA A 158 -0.46 -9.57 -2.99
C ALA A 158 -0.44 -10.60 -1.85
N ALA A 159 0.34 -11.67 -2.03
CA ALA A 159 0.65 -12.65 -0.99
C ALA A 159 -0.59 -13.19 -0.23
N GLY A 160 -1.73 -13.29 -0.92
CA GLY A 160 -2.96 -13.81 -0.35
C GLY A 160 -3.76 -12.81 0.50
N TYR A 161 -3.52 -11.50 0.35
CA TYR A 161 -4.22 -10.45 1.08
C TYR A 161 -4.67 -9.32 0.16
N LEU A 162 -5.93 -8.91 0.32
CA LEU A 162 -6.49 -7.69 -0.25
C LEU A 162 -6.47 -6.60 0.82
N HIS A 163 -5.68 -5.56 0.61
CA HIS A 163 -5.74 -4.32 1.37
C HIS A 163 -6.72 -3.40 0.66
N LEU A 164 -7.72 -2.89 1.37
CA LEU A 164 -8.82 -2.13 0.77
C LEU A 164 -9.13 -0.89 1.58
N GLY A 165 -9.06 0.26 0.91
CA GLY A 165 -9.52 1.54 1.40
C GLY A 165 -10.67 2.07 0.54
N ILE A 166 -11.76 2.49 1.16
CA ILE A 166 -12.91 3.09 0.48
C ILE A 166 -13.33 4.36 1.20
N SER A 167 -13.52 5.44 0.46
CA SER A 167 -14.06 6.68 0.99
C SER A 167 -15.10 7.29 0.05
N GLN A 168 -15.95 8.14 0.62
CA GLN A 168 -16.96 8.91 -0.11
C GLN A 168 -16.93 10.37 0.36
N GLY A 169 -16.64 11.30 -0.55
CA GLY A 169 -16.48 12.72 -0.23
C GLY A 169 -15.34 12.95 0.76
N ARG A 170 -15.66 13.26 2.03
CA ARG A 170 -14.65 13.40 3.11
C ARG A 170 -14.65 12.22 4.08
N ASN A 171 -15.59 11.29 3.93
CA ASN A 171 -15.81 10.22 4.89
C ASN A 171 -15.04 8.98 4.47
N LEU A 172 -14.15 8.50 5.33
CA LEU A 172 -13.60 7.16 5.22
C LEU A 172 -14.70 6.16 5.58
N LEU A 173 -14.99 5.23 4.67
CA LEU A 173 -16.03 4.21 4.85
C LEU A 173 -15.44 2.85 5.25
N LEU A 174 -14.27 2.52 4.72
CA LEU A 174 -13.59 1.25 4.99
C LEU A 174 -12.07 1.44 4.88
N ALA A 175 -11.34 0.81 5.80
CA ALA A 175 -9.90 0.62 5.73
C ALA A 175 -9.60 -0.73 6.39
N ASN A 176 -9.46 -1.80 5.60
CA ASN A 176 -9.30 -3.14 6.14
C ASN A 176 -8.46 -4.05 5.23
N VAL A 177 -7.96 -5.15 5.80
CA VAL A 177 -7.25 -6.20 5.07
C VAL A 177 -8.04 -7.50 5.13
N PHE A 178 -8.24 -8.14 3.99
CA PHE A 178 -8.95 -9.39 3.85
C PHE A 178 -7.99 -10.49 3.41
N ARG A 179 -8.03 -11.65 4.09
CA ARG A 179 -7.32 -12.84 3.62
C ARG A 179 -8.03 -13.40 2.40
N ALA A 180 -7.35 -13.39 1.26
CA ALA A 180 -7.85 -13.82 -0.03
C ALA A 180 -6.74 -14.59 -0.75
N ALA A 181 -6.75 -15.93 -0.67
CA ALA A 181 -5.67 -16.76 -1.20
C ALA A 181 -5.47 -16.61 -2.72
N GLU A 182 -6.56 -16.35 -3.44
CA GLU A 182 -6.61 -16.17 -4.89
C GLU A 182 -7.32 -14.85 -5.23
N PHE A 183 -7.03 -14.30 -6.41
CA PHE A 183 -7.61 -13.03 -6.83
C PHE A 183 -9.13 -13.06 -6.88
N THR A 184 -9.74 -14.17 -7.29
CA THR A 184 -11.21 -14.33 -7.25
C THR A 184 -11.81 -14.17 -5.85
N THR A 185 -11.07 -14.54 -4.80
CA THR A 185 -11.50 -14.28 -3.41
C THR A 185 -11.33 -12.80 -3.05
N ALA A 186 -10.29 -12.14 -3.57
CA ALA A 186 -10.11 -10.70 -3.40
C ALA A 186 -11.23 -9.91 -4.11
N GLU A 187 -11.58 -10.30 -5.34
CA GLU A 187 -12.73 -9.76 -6.07
C GLU A 187 -14.02 -9.91 -5.27
N TYR A 188 -14.26 -11.08 -4.68
CA TYR A 188 -15.42 -11.29 -3.81
C TYR A 188 -15.48 -10.26 -2.67
N PHE A 189 -14.37 -10.03 -1.95
CA PHE A 189 -14.34 -9.05 -0.86
C PHE A 189 -14.51 -7.62 -1.35
N LEU A 190 -13.91 -7.27 -2.49
CA LEU A 190 -14.08 -5.98 -3.14
C LEU A 190 -15.55 -5.73 -3.50
N PHE A 191 -16.20 -6.67 -4.21
CA PHE A 191 -17.61 -6.55 -4.58
C PHE A 191 -18.54 -6.59 -3.37
N MET A 192 -18.21 -7.38 -2.35
CA MET A 192 -18.93 -7.38 -1.08
C MET A 192 -18.89 -6.00 -0.42
N ALA A 193 -17.71 -5.36 -0.36
CA ALA A 193 -17.55 -4.03 0.22
C ALA A 193 -18.33 -2.97 -0.57
N VAL A 194 -18.17 -2.95 -1.90
CA VAL A 194 -18.90 -2.04 -2.81
C VAL A 194 -20.41 -2.19 -2.63
N ARG A 195 -20.92 -3.43 -2.62
CA ARG A 195 -22.35 -3.72 -2.43
C ARG A 195 -22.84 -3.28 -1.05
N LYS A 196 -22.09 -3.57 0.02
CA LYS A 196 -22.45 -3.20 1.40
C LYS A 196 -22.46 -1.70 1.63
N LEU A 197 -21.55 -0.98 0.97
CA LEU A 197 -21.45 0.48 1.02
C LEU A 197 -22.37 1.18 0.00
N GLN A 198 -23.18 0.42 -0.76
CA GLN A 198 -24.12 0.93 -1.76
C GLN A 198 -23.47 1.81 -2.83
N LEU A 199 -22.20 1.51 -3.16
CA LEU A 199 -21.50 2.18 -4.25
C LEU A 199 -21.92 1.58 -5.58
N ASN A 200 -22.15 2.43 -6.59
CA ASN A 200 -22.41 1.97 -7.95
C ASN A 200 -21.08 1.71 -8.68
N PRO A 201 -20.71 0.45 -8.97
CA PRO A 201 -19.45 0.13 -9.62
C PRO A 201 -19.36 0.69 -11.04
N GLU A 202 -20.47 0.76 -11.80
CA GLU A 202 -20.46 1.20 -13.21
C GLU A 202 -20.03 2.66 -13.40
N VAL A 203 -20.08 3.46 -12.33
CA VAL A 203 -19.65 4.86 -12.32
C VAL A 203 -18.46 5.12 -11.39
N SER A 204 -17.93 4.07 -10.75
CA SER A 204 -16.79 4.16 -9.83
C SER A 204 -15.54 3.57 -10.48
N SER A 205 -14.41 4.25 -10.28
CA SER A 205 -13.10 3.73 -10.66
C SER A 205 -12.49 2.98 -9.47
N VAL A 206 -11.74 1.90 -9.74
CA VAL A 206 -10.93 1.22 -8.72
C VAL A 206 -9.45 1.40 -9.03
N TYR A 207 -8.69 1.81 -8.03
CA TYR A 207 -7.29 2.15 -8.16
C TYR A 207 -6.43 1.14 -7.43
N PHE A 208 -5.51 0.48 -8.13
CA PHE A 208 -4.58 -0.48 -7.53
C PHE A 208 -3.20 0.15 -7.31
N ARG A 209 -2.64 -0.03 -6.10
CA ARG A 209 -1.23 0.31 -5.81
C ARG A 209 -0.28 -0.88 -6.03
N THR A 210 -0.78 -2.07 -6.33
CA THR A 210 0.01 -3.23 -6.77
C THR A 210 -0.25 -3.51 -8.25
N PRO A 211 0.72 -4.06 -9.01
CA PRO A 211 0.44 -4.51 -10.36
C PRO A 211 -0.56 -5.67 -10.34
N LEU A 212 -1.48 -5.66 -11.29
CA LEU A 212 -2.42 -6.75 -11.57
C LEU A 212 -2.05 -7.44 -12.89
N ALA A 213 -2.32 -8.74 -12.98
CA ALA A 213 -2.27 -9.46 -14.24
C ALA A 213 -3.40 -8.99 -15.18
N GLU A 214 -3.25 -9.22 -16.49
CA GLU A 214 -4.22 -8.72 -17.47
C GLU A 214 -5.60 -9.36 -17.33
N ASP A 215 -5.66 -10.65 -16.99
CA ASP A 215 -6.91 -11.35 -16.69
C ASP A 215 -7.61 -10.80 -15.44
N GLU A 216 -6.86 -10.51 -14.38
CA GLU A 216 -7.34 -9.87 -13.14
C GLU A 216 -7.90 -8.46 -13.41
N LYS A 217 -7.25 -7.67 -14.27
CA LYS A 217 -7.78 -6.36 -14.70
C LYS A 217 -9.08 -6.53 -15.49
N MET A 218 -9.09 -7.46 -16.45
CA MET A 218 -10.21 -7.67 -17.36
C MET A 218 -11.46 -8.21 -16.64
N SER A 219 -11.31 -8.95 -15.54
CA SER A 219 -12.46 -9.39 -14.74
C SER A 219 -13.12 -8.22 -14.01
N LEU A 220 -12.33 -7.26 -13.50
CA LEU A 220 -12.82 -6.04 -12.84
C LEU A 220 -13.45 -5.04 -13.82
N TYR A 221 -12.87 -4.86 -15.02
CA TYR A 221 -13.38 -3.96 -16.06
C TYR A 221 -14.82 -4.27 -16.52
N ARG A 222 -15.32 -5.49 -16.25
CA ARG A 222 -16.71 -5.85 -16.54
C ARG A 222 -17.73 -5.16 -15.64
N TYR A 223 -17.28 -4.60 -14.51
CA TYR A 223 -18.14 -4.04 -13.48
C TYR A 223 -17.80 -2.58 -13.16
N PHE A 224 -16.51 -2.23 -13.13
CA PHE A 224 -16.06 -0.88 -12.80
C PHE A 224 -15.94 0.00 -14.05
N LYS A 225 -16.16 1.31 -13.86
CA LYS A 225 -15.93 2.32 -14.91
C LYS A 225 -14.51 2.25 -15.46
N SER A 226 -13.53 2.14 -14.56
CA SER A 226 -12.12 1.89 -14.92
C SER A 226 -11.36 1.20 -13.79
N VAL A 227 -10.23 0.59 -14.16
CA VAL A 227 -9.30 -0.10 -13.26
C VAL A 227 -7.92 0.48 -13.50
N GLU A 228 -7.48 1.33 -12.59
CA GLU A 228 -6.29 2.17 -12.75
C GLU A 228 -5.13 1.71 -11.88
N ARG A 229 -3.90 2.03 -12.29
CA ARG A 229 -2.68 1.78 -11.53
C ARG A 229 -2.12 3.09 -10.97
N LEU A 230 -2.09 3.21 -9.64
CA LEU A 230 -1.52 4.37 -8.92
C LEU A 230 -0.01 4.43 -9.00
#